data_AF-A0AAT9H896-F1
#
_entry.id   AF-A0AAT9H896-F1
#
_cell.length_a   1.000
_cell.length_b   1.000
_cell.length_c   1.000
_cell.angle_alpha   90.00
_cell.angle_beta   90.00
_cell.angle_gamma   90.00
#
_symmetry.space_group_name_H-M   'P 1'
#
loop_
_entity.id
_entity.type
_entity.pdbx_description
1 polymer ?
#
loop_
_entity_poly.entity_id
_entity_poly.type
_entity_poly.pdbx_seq_one_letter_code
_entity_poly.pdbx_strand_id
1 'polypeptide(L)' 'MLSNTTQTTSSSGAPTVKRVVREIQSLLRSVAAAGDIIDAADTLAPTHPELAEFLRVYGAGRTADAVTHYQSHQN' A
#
# COMPACT_ATOMS: atom_id res chain seq x y z
N MET A 1 -29.78 32.05 -13.05
CA MET A 1 -29.57 30.65 -13.50
C MET A 1 -28.37 30.10 -12.74
N LEU A 2 -28.57 28.94 -12.11
CA LEU A 2 -27.75 28.33 -11.06
C LEU A 2 -26.26 28.11 -11.44
N SER A 3 -25.40 28.36 -10.46
CA SER A 3 -23.97 28.05 -10.38
C SER A 3 -23.69 26.55 -10.43
N ASN A 4 -22.69 26.10 -11.21
CA ASN A 4 -21.97 24.87 -10.89
C ASN A 4 -20.54 24.93 -11.47
N THR A 5 -19.64 25.52 -10.69
CA THR A 5 -18.19 25.35 -10.83
C THR A 5 -17.84 23.89 -10.55
N THR A 6 -17.73 23.06 -11.59
CA THR A 6 -17.00 21.79 -11.47
C THR A 6 -15.52 22.10 -11.45
N GLN A 7 -15.00 22.25 -10.24
CA GLN A 7 -13.57 22.32 -9.96
C GLN A 7 -12.97 20.96 -10.29
N THR A 8 -12.49 20.79 -11.52
CA THR A 8 -11.63 19.68 -11.91
C THR A 8 -10.29 19.89 -11.22
N THR A 9 -10.15 19.36 -10.00
CA THR A 9 -8.86 19.35 -9.31
C THR A 9 -7.93 18.38 -10.04
N SER A 10 -7.10 18.92 -10.91
CA SER A 10 -5.94 18.26 -11.50
C SER A 10 -4.93 17.92 -10.39
N SER A 11 -5.08 16.76 -9.76
CA SER A 11 -4.07 16.17 -8.88
C SER A 11 -3.64 14.84 -9.49
N SER A 12 -2.85 14.86 -10.56
CA SER A 12 -2.68 13.68 -11.43
C SER A 12 -1.50 12.77 -11.11
N GLY A 13 -0.81 12.93 -9.97
CA GLY A 13 0.35 12.08 -9.61
C GLY A 13 0.36 11.49 -8.20
N ALA A 14 -0.03 12.26 -7.18
CA ALA A 14 -0.06 11.81 -5.78
C ALA A 14 -1.26 10.91 -5.38
N PRO A 15 -2.49 11.07 -5.93
CA PRO A 15 -3.60 10.22 -5.52
C PRO A 15 -3.55 8.83 -6.16
N THR A 16 -2.83 8.62 -7.27
CA THR A 16 -2.71 7.30 -7.90
C THR A 16 -1.86 6.35 -7.06
N VAL A 17 -0.70 6.78 -6.56
CA VAL A 17 0.16 5.94 -5.70
C VAL A 17 -0.56 5.51 -4.43
N LYS A 18 -1.19 6.47 -3.73
CA LYS A 18 -2.00 6.15 -2.52
C LYS A 18 -3.14 5.19 -2.84
N ARG A 19 -3.75 5.29 -4.03
CA ARG A 19 -4.82 4.38 -4.47
C ARG A 19 -4.28 2.97 -4.71
N VAL A 20 -3.19 2.83 -5.46
CA VAL A 20 -2.54 1.53 -5.72
C VAL A 20 -2.11 0.86 -4.42
N VAL A 21 -1.47 1.60 -3.51
CA VAL A 21 -1.07 1.07 -2.20
C VAL A 21 -2.28 0.54 -1.44
N ARG A 22 -3.38 1.31 -1.38
CA ARG A 22 -4.60 0.87 -0.71
C ARG A 22 -5.22 -0.37 -1.35
N GLU A 23 -5.18 -0.49 -2.68
CA GLU A 23 -5.65 -1.68 -3.38
C GLU A 23 -4.80 -2.91 -3.03
N ILE A 24 -3.47 -2.78 -3.00
CA ILE A 24 -2.55 -3.85 -2.56
C ILE A 24 -2.84 -4.26 -1.11
N GLN A 25 -2.92 -3.29 -0.19
CA GLN A 25 -3.21 -3.55 1.22
C GLN A 25 -4.58 -4.25 1.39
N SER A 26 -5.58 -3.80 0.63
CA SER A 26 -6.92 -4.41 0.63
C SER A 26 -6.89 -5.85 0.11
N LEU A 27 -6.12 -6.12 -0.96
CA LEU A 27 -5.98 -7.46 -1.51
C LEU A 27 -5.32 -8.40 -0.51
N LEU A 28 -4.19 -8.01 0.09
CA LEU A 28 -3.54 -8.83 1.13
C LEU A 28 -4.50 -9.15 2.29
N ARG A 29 -5.23 -8.15 2.78
CA ARG A 29 -6.18 -8.30 3.89
C ARG A 29 -7.42 -9.12 3.55
N SER A 30 -7.77 -9.24 2.27
CA SER A 30 -8.83 -10.13 1.82
C SER A 30 -8.41 -11.60 1.82
N VAL A 31 -7.10 -11.87 1.72
CA VAL A 31 -6.54 -13.22 1.69
C VAL A 31 -6.29 -13.75 3.10
N ALA A 32 -5.79 -12.89 4.01
CA ALA A 32 -5.44 -13.28 5.36
C ALA A 32 -5.54 -12.11 6.36
N ALA A 33 -5.64 -12.43 7.66
CA ALA A 33 -5.64 -11.40 8.69
C ALA A 33 -4.26 -10.75 8.84
N ALA A 34 -4.21 -9.59 9.53
CA ALA A 34 -2.94 -8.89 9.80
C ALA A 34 -1.87 -9.80 10.41
N GLY A 35 -2.28 -10.56 11.44
CA GLY A 35 -1.41 -11.43 12.21
C GLY A 35 -0.84 -12.53 11.33
N ASP A 36 -1.69 -13.23 10.59
CA ASP A 36 -1.29 -14.28 9.66
C ASP A 36 -0.28 -13.78 8.61
N ILE A 37 -0.45 -12.55 8.11
CA ILE A 37 0.49 -11.95 7.15
C ILE A 37 1.85 -11.65 7.81
N ILE A 38 1.87 -11.19 9.07
CA ILE A 38 3.11 -10.99 9.82
C ILE A 38 3.80 -12.32 10.09
N ASP A 39 3.06 -13.34 10.53
CA ASP A 39 3.63 -14.66 10.82
C ASP A 39 4.25 -15.29 9.56
N ALA A 40 3.58 -15.13 8.41
CA ALA A 40 4.13 -15.51 7.11
C ALA A 40 5.42 -14.72 6.80
N ALA A 41 5.41 -13.40 6.99
CA ALA A 41 6.58 -12.56 6.78
C ALA A 41 7.78 -12.99 7.65
N ASP A 42 7.54 -13.32 8.92
CA ASP A 42 8.58 -13.76 9.84
C ASP A 42 9.16 -15.12 9.44
N THR A 43 8.32 -16.02 8.92
CA THR A 43 8.75 -17.30 8.35
C THR A 43 9.61 -17.12 7.09
N LEU A 44 9.28 -16.12 6.26
CA LEU A 44 9.98 -15.80 5.02
C LEU A 44 11.28 -15.00 5.23
N ALA A 45 11.40 -14.26 6.32
CA ALA A 45 12.51 -13.34 6.57
C ALA A 45 13.92 -13.96 6.45
N PRO A 46 14.18 -15.21 6.91
CA PRO A 46 15.52 -15.80 6.82
C PRO A 46 15.99 -16.09 5.38
N THR A 47 15.04 -16.36 4.46
CA THR A 47 15.35 -16.78 3.09
C THR A 47 15.02 -15.69 2.06
N HIS A 48 14.01 -14.86 2.34
CA HIS A 48 13.49 -13.82 1.46
C HIS A 48 13.19 -12.54 2.26
N PRO A 49 14.23 -11.81 2.71
CA PRO A 49 14.07 -10.64 3.57
C PRO A 49 13.25 -9.52 2.92
N GLU A 50 13.44 -9.26 1.63
CA GLU A 50 12.69 -8.22 0.89
C GLU A 50 11.19 -8.53 0.80
N LEU A 51 10.85 -9.81 0.61
CA LEU A 51 9.46 -10.25 0.53
C LEU A 51 8.79 -10.17 1.90
N ALA A 52 9.51 -10.57 2.96
CA ALA A 52 9.05 -10.38 4.33
C ALA A 52 8.79 -8.90 4.65
N GLU A 53 9.69 -8.01 4.24
CA GLU A 53 9.50 -6.58 4.43
C GLU A 53 8.28 -6.04 3.67
N PHE A 54 8.09 -6.46 2.41
CA PHE A 54 6.88 -6.15 1.66
C PHE A 54 5.61 -6.60 2.41
N LEU A 55 5.56 -7.84 2.89
CA LEU A 55 4.41 -8.35 3.62
C LEU A 55 4.16 -7.58 4.93
N ARG A 56 5.20 -7.19 5.67
CA ARG A 56 5.03 -6.37 6.88
C ARG A 56 4.47 -4.98 6.56
N VAL A 57 5.03 -4.33 5.54
CA VAL A 57 4.66 -2.97 5.14
C VAL A 57 3.24 -2.90 4.57
N TYR A 58 2.88 -3.79 3.64
CA TYR A 58 1.57 -3.78 3.00
C TYR A 58 0.52 -4.59 3.77
N GLY A 59 0.93 -5.60 4.52
CA GLY A 59 0.05 -6.44 5.31
C GLY A 59 -0.35 -5.79 6.62
N ALA A 60 0.57 -5.21 7.38
CA ALA A 60 0.28 -4.68 8.72
C ALA A 60 0.66 -3.21 8.92
N GLY A 61 1.47 -2.64 8.03
CA GLY A 61 1.94 -1.26 8.10
C GLY A 61 0.87 -0.22 7.78
N ARG A 62 1.18 1.04 8.10
CA ARG A 62 0.31 2.18 7.75
C ARG A 62 0.45 2.48 6.27
N THR A 63 -0.61 2.99 5.66
CA THR A 63 -0.58 3.40 4.24
C THR A 63 0.53 4.42 3.95
N ALA A 64 0.90 5.27 4.91
CA ALA A 64 2.03 6.19 4.75
C ALA A 64 3.36 5.45 4.56
N ASP A 65 3.63 4.44 5.39
CA ASP A 65 4.84 3.63 5.34
C ASP A 65 4.90 2.86 4.01
N ALA A 66 3.76 2.33 3.56
CA ALA A 66 3.64 1.63 2.28
C ALA A 66 3.81 2.54 1.05
N VAL A 67 3.37 3.79 1.11
CA VAL A 67 3.63 4.78 0.05
C VAL A 67 5.12 5.10 -0.06
N THR A 68 5.80 5.29 1.07
CA THR A 68 7.25 5.52 1.09
C THR A 68 8.00 4.32 0.51
N HIS A 69 7.63 3.10 0.89
CA HIS A 69 8.21 1.87 0.33
C HIS A 69 7.93 1.72 -1.18
N TYR A 70 6.74 2.09 -1.65
CA TYR A 70 6.42 2.07 -3.07
C TYR A 70 7.27 3.06 -3.87
N GLN A 71 7.46 4.27 -3.34
CA GLN A 71 8.26 5.31 -3.98
C GLN A 71 9.75 4.96 -4.00
N SER A 72 10.29 4.35 -2.95
CA SER A 72 11.69 3.93 -2.91
C SER A 72 12.01 2.80 -3.91
N HIS A 73 11.02 1.99 -4.30
CA HIS A 73 11.17 0.91 -5.28
C HIS A 73 10.93 1.33 -6.74
N GLN A 74 10.38 2.52 -7.00
CA GLN A 74 10.10 3.02 -8.36
C GLN A 74 11.27 3.80 -8.98
N ASN A 75 12.32 4.10 -8.20
CA ASN A 75 13.53 4.81 -8.63
C ASN A 75 14.66 3.84 -8.98
#